data_AF-A0A0W0VXG5-F1
#
_entry.id   AF-A0A0W0VXG5-F1
#
_cell.length_a   1.000
_cell.length_b   1.000
_cell.length_c   1.000
_cell.angle_alpha   90.00
_cell.angle_beta   90.00
_cell.angle_gamma   90.00
#
_symmetry.space_group_name_H-M   'P 1'
#
loop_
_entity.id
_entity.type
_entity.pdbx_description
1 polymer ?
#
loop_
_entity_poly.entity_id
_entity_poly.type
_entity_poly.pdbx_seq_one_letter_code
_entity_poly.pdbx_strand_id
1 'polypeptide(L)'
;MYPLPILDIWDFDQTITIHHTAGNQEIYEPKTNTKSGLDGKVTHNNKRFCAVATFHKDPGYVLSYFLPLFKLNEADIETEKTEVLSFEHHQLTKIYFRDRSQPFIIATPLLENYEFHVKALFLEGKNEILKSLCTALPPCAEYHYYDDSEKCYLQSMGLGYFHSYFVDKDAPHLTFKKAHQPSVVAELRNTLNAYKQLQENSENASESKPETPLVALSFLVNSLNSEKGKEPELKQPTDLTSLQVVNHLLTFLNSSSTAEIAHLEVLAQGELGLMIKDWEIKRGVTLSEFIAELRKEKLAMQECVYVSDDEFYENVEGLKLS
;
A
#
# COMPACT_ATOMS: atom_id res chain seq x y z
N MET A 1 11.34 -17.56 5.73
CA MET A 1 10.86 -16.20 6.08
C MET A 1 9.66 -15.88 5.21
N TYR A 2 8.79 -14.97 5.65
CA TYR A 2 7.40 -14.85 5.18
C TYR A 2 7.25 -13.85 4.01
N PRO A 3 6.22 -13.98 3.16
CA PRO A 3 5.94 -13.00 2.10
C PRO A 3 5.80 -11.59 2.70
N LEU A 4 6.17 -10.58 1.91
CA LEU A 4 5.96 -9.17 2.24
C LEU A 4 4.51 -8.93 2.67
N PRO A 5 4.28 -8.06 3.66
CA PRO A 5 2.95 -7.88 4.20
C PRO A 5 2.00 -7.25 3.18
N ILE A 6 0.71 -7.46 3.40
CA ILE A 6 -0.39 -6.84 2.66
C ILE A 6 -1.10 -5.88 3.58
N LEU A 7 -1.46 -4.69 3.10
CA LEU A 7 -2.28 -3.73 3.83
C LEU A 7 -3.69 -3.68 3.28
N ASP A 8 -4.70 -4.00 4.10
CA ASP A 8 -6.10 -3.73 3.83
C ASP A 8 -6.56 -2.48 4.59
N ILE A 9 -7.02 -1.48 3.85
CA ILE A 9 -7.62 -0.25 4.38
C ILE A 9 -9.12 -0.31 4.13
N TRP A 10 -9.90 -0.23 5.19
CA TRP A 10 -11.36 -0.28 5.13
C TRP A 10 -11.93 1.10 5.44
N ASP A 11 -12.87 1.58 4.64
CA ASP A 11 -13.85 2.50 5.18
C ASP A 11 -14.74 1.80 6.23
N PHE A 12 -15.44 2.58 7.04
CA PHE A 12 -16.23 2.07 8.15
C PHE A 12 -17.74 2.07 7.84
N ASP A 13 -18.32 3.26 7.66
CA ASP A 13 -19.76 3.43 7.53
C ASP A 13 -20.27 2.81 6.23
N GLN A 14 -21.24 1.90 6.30
CA GLN A 14 -21.81 1.18 5.15
C GLN A 14 -20.83 0.32 4.34
N THR A 15 -19.55 0.31 4.72
CA THR A 15 -18.52 -0.63 4.26
C THR A 15 -18.42 -1.83 5.21
N ILE A 16 -18.16 -1.56 6.49
CA ILE A 16 -18.15 -2.56 7.58
C ILE A 16 -19.53 -2.66 8.22
N THR A 17 -20.20 -1.51 8.38
CA THR A 17 -21.51 -1.45 9.00
C THR A 17 -22.64 -1.68 7.99
N ILE A 18 -23.81 -2.15 8.44
CA ILE A 18 -25.01 -2.27 7.60
C ILE A 18 -25.64 -0.88 7.42
N HIS A 19 -25.77 -0.14 8.51
CA HIS A 19 -26.31 1.21 8.57
C HIS A 19 -25.24 2.23 8.92
N HIS A 20 -25.39 3.43 8.37
CA HIS A 20 -24.56 4.59 8.68
C HIS A 20 -24.74 5.01 10.16
N THR A 21 -23.65 5.09 10.90
CA THR A 21 -23.66 5.25 12.37
C THR A 21 -23.32 6.67 12.81
N ALA A 22 -22.76 7.53 11.96
CA ALA A 22 -22.41 8.88 12.38
C ALA A 22 -23.67 9.67 12.86
N GLY A 23 -23.63 10.13 14.10
CA GLY A 23 -24.74 10.82 14.77
C GLY A 23 -25.78 9.88 15.40
N ASN A 24 -25.64 8.57 15.25
CA ASN A 24 -26.55 7.53 15.76
C ASN A 24 -25.79 6.42 16.51
N GLN A 25 -24.64 6.74 17.10
CA GLN A 25 -23.74 5.75 17.70
C GLN A 25 -24.40 4.97 18.85
N GLU A 26 -25.33 5.59 19.58
CA GLU A 26 -26.04 4.96 20.69
C GLU A 26 -27.07 3.90 20.24
N ILE A 27 -27.45 3.91 18.96
CA ILE A 27 -28.51 3.05 18.41
C ILE A 27 -27.91 1.78 17.80
N TYR A 28 -26.71 1.87 17.25
CA TYR A 28 -26.09 0.78 16.51
C TYR A 28 -24.91 0.20 17.26
N GLU A 29 -24.95 -1.11 17.51
CA GLU A 29 -23.85 -1.87 18.11
C GLU A 29 -23.27 -2.89 17.12
N PRO A 30 -22.00 -3.32 17.31
CA PRO A 30 -21.35 -4.30 16.43
C PRO A 30 -22.19 -5.55 16.17
N LYS A 31 -22.88 -6.06 17.18
CA LYS A 31 -23.63 -7.32 17.11
C LYS A 31 -24.79 -7.29 16.11
N THR A 32 -25.41 -6.13 15.92
CA THR A 32 -26.61 -5.98 15.09
C THR A 32 -26.36 -5.21 13.80
N ASN A 33 -25.24 -4.49 13.70
CA ASN A 33 -24.97 -3.57 12.61
C ASN A 33 -23.68 -3.87 11.82
N THR A 34 -23.05 -5.03 12.00
CA THR A 34 -21.89 -5.44 11.19
C THR A 34 -22.33 -6.26 9.98
N LYS A 35 -21.80 -5.96 8.78
CA LYS A 35 -22.10 -6.76 7.58
C LYS A 35 -21.63 -8.20 7.75
N SER A 36 -22.43 -9.14 7.28
CA SER A 36 -22.00 -10.55 7.23
C SER A 36 -20.97 -10.78 6.12
N GLY A 37 -20.17 -11.85 6.23
CA GLY A 37 -19.12 -12.18 5.24
C GLY A 37 -17.80 -11.42 5.42
N LEU A 38 -17.67 -10.61 6.46
CA LEU A 38 -16.42 -9.97 6.87
C LEU A 38 -15.46 -10.93 7.60
N ASP A 39 -16.00 -11.99 8.22
CA ASP A 39 -15.22 -13.00 8.94
C ASP A 39 -14.16 -13.64 8.04
N GLY A 40 -12.89 -13.58 8.46
CA GLY A 40 -11.76 -14.10 7.70
C GLY A 40 -11.33 -13.23 6.50
N LYS A 41 -12.10 -12.19 6.14
CA LYS A 41 -11.70 -11.15 5.19
C LYS A 41 -11.02 -9.98 5.90
N VAL A 42 -11.58 -9.56 7.02
CA VAL A 42 -11.00 -8.53 7.89
C VAL A 42 -10.05 -9.20 8.86
N THR A 43 -8.74 -9.04 8.63
CA THR A 43 -7.70 -9.67 9.45
C THR A 43 -6.59 -8.69 9.76
N HIS A 44 -6.06 -8.75 10.99
CA HIS A 44 -4.91 -7.97 11.41
C HIS A 44 -3.88 -8.88 12.09
N ASN A 45 -2.77 -9.16 11.40
CA ASN A 45 -1.70 -10.03 11.87
C ASN A 45 -0.35 -9.68 11.20
N ASN A 46 0.70 -10.45 11.47
CA ASN A 46 2.07 -10.16 11.01
C ASN A 46 2.27 -10.23 9.48
N LYS A 47 1.30 -10.75 8.71
CA LYS A 47 1.35 -10.84 7.24
C LYS A 47 0.33 -9.95 6.54
N ARG A 48 -0.73 -9.58 7.25
CA ARG A 48 -1.85 -8.83 6.69
C ARG A 48 -2.27 -7.80 7.70
N PHE A 49 -1.91 -6.55 7.43
CA PHE A 49 -2.27 -5.42 8.26
C PHE A 49 -3.65 -4.94 7.87
N CYS A 50 -4.37 -4.47 8.88
CA CYS A 50 -5.66 -3.83 8.71
C CYS A 50 -5.52 -2.40 9.21
N ALA A 51 -6.13 -1.46 8.50
CA ALA A 51 -6.32 -0.10 8.93
C ALA A 51 -7.71 0.39 8.51
N VAL A 52 -8.14 1.52 9.07
CA VAL A 52 -9.44 2.12 8.79
C VAL A 52 -9.26 3.55 8.31
N ALA A 53 -9.94 3.92 7.22
CA ALA A 53 -10.01 5.27 6.69
C ALA A 53 -11.47 5.74 6.69
N THR A 54 -11.89 6.39 7.77
CA THR A 54 -13.30 6.75 7.99
C THR A 54 -13.48 8.25 8.16
N PHE A 55 -14.70 8.73 7.91
CA PHE A 55 -15.11 10.06 8.36
C PHE A 55 -15.70 10.04 9.77
N HIS A 56 -15.85 8.90 10.43
CA HIS A 56 -16.36 8.83 11.80
C HIS A 56 -15.46 9.63 12.77
N LYS A 57 -16.07 10.26 13.78
CA LYS A 57 -15.37 11.12 14.76
C LYS A 57 -14.69 10.34 15.87
N ASP A 58 -15.27 9.21 16.23
CA ASP A 58 -14.87 8.44 17.40
C ASP A 58 -14.15 7.16 16.96
N PRO A 59 -12.81 7.08 17.11
CA PRO A 59 -12.05 5.88 16.80
C PRO A 59 -12.34 4.73 17.78
N GLY A 60 -12.77 5.00 19.02
CA GLY A 60 -13.15 3.96 19.98
C GLY A 60 -14.43 3.25 19.55
N TYR A 61 -15.43 4.01 19.10
CA TYR A 61 -16.65 3.44 18.51
C TYR A 61 -16.33 2.56 17.30
N VAL A 62 -15.48 3.04 16.38
CA VAL A 62 -15.03 2.27 15.21
C VAL A 62 -14.32 0.99 15.65
N LEU A 63 -13.38 1.08 16.61
CA LEU A 63 -12.65 -0.06 17.15
C LEU A 63 -13.58 -1.17 17.67
N SER A 64 -14.69 -0.80 18.31
CA SER A 64 -15.65 -1.77 18.86
C SER A 64 -16.21 -2.75 17.82
N TYR A 65 -16.27 -2.35 16.54
CA TYR A 65 -16.70 -3.23 15.43
C TYR A 65 -15.58 -4.16 14.95
N PHE A 66 -14.32 -3.74 15.04
CA PHE A 66 -13.18 -4.50 14.55
C PHE A 66 -12.66 -5.53 15.57
N LEU A 67 -12.77 -5.26 16.87
CA LEU A 67 -12.39 -6.21 17.92
C LEU A 67 -13.00 -7.62 17.71
N PRO A 68 -14.33 -7.79 17.57
CA PRO A 68 -14.92 -9.10 17.36
C PRO A 68 -14.49 -9.73 16.02
N LEU A 69 -14.31 -8.95 14.95
CA LEU A 69 -13.80 -9.44 13.65
C LEU A 69 -12.38 -10.01 13.77
N PHE A 70 -11.56 -9.42 14.65
CA PHE A 70 -10.22 -9.91 14.98
C PHE A 70 -10.20 -11.01 16.03
N LYS A 71 -11.38 -11.41 16.56
CA LYS A 71 -11.53 -12.33 17.69
C LYS A 71 -10.82 -11.84 18.96
N LEU A 72 -10.87 -10.53 19.18
CA LEU A 72 -10.30 -9.83 20.33
C LEU A 72 -11.40 -9.12 21.15
N ASN A 73 -11.03 -8.65 22.33
CA ASN A 73 -11.83 -7.79 23.19
C ASN A 73 -10.99 -6.63 23.74
N GLU A 74 -11.61 -5.73 24.51
CA GLU A 74 -10.93 -4.54 25.06
C GLU A 74 -9.73 -4.88 25.95
N ALA A 75 -9.75 -6.01 26.65
CA ALA A 75 -8.62 -6.40 27.50
C ALA A 75 -7.36 -6.66 26.65
N ASP A 76 -7.50 -7.03 25.38
CA ASP A 76 -6.35 -7.31 24.50
C ASP A 76 -5.62 -6.04 24.05
N ILE A 77 -6.16 -4.84 24.35
CA ILE A 77 -5.59 -3.55 23.98
C ILE A 77 -4.52 -3.13 25.01
N GLU A 78 -3.36 -2.72 24.50
CA GLU A 78 -2.29 -2.09 25.29
C GLU A 78 -2.52 -0.57 25.33
N THR A 79 -3.51 -0.14 26.12
CA THR A 79 -4.00 1.24 26.15
C THR A 79 -2.89 2.28 26.38
N GLU A 80 -1.91 1.95 27.21
CA GLU A 80 -0.76 2.79 27.55
C GLU A 80 0.21 3.03 26.39
N LYS A 81 0.15 2.22 25.33
CA LYS A 81 0.94 2.40 24.10
C LYS A 81 0.17 3.09 22.98
N THR A 82 -1.10 3.45 23.21
CA THR A 82 -1.91 4.10 22.17
C THR A 82 -1.30 5.45 21.80
N GLU A 83 -1.04 5.65 20.51
CA GLU A 83 -0.44 6.87 19.98
C GLU A 83 -1.44 7.58 19.06
N VAL A 84 -1.41 8.92 19.07
CA VAL A 84 -2.15 9.75 18.12
C VAL A 84 -1.16 10.58 17.32
N LEU A 85 -1.22 10.47 16.00
CA LEU A 85 -0.45 11.30 15.07
C LEU A 85 -1.41 12.23 14.31
N SER A 86 -1.23 13.53 14.46
CA SER A 86 -2.05 14.53 13.77
C SER A 86 -1.40 15.01 12.48
N PHE A 87 -2.24 15.21 11.46
CA PHE A 87 -1.91 15.77 10.15
C PHE A 87 -2.79 17.00 9.90
N GLU A 88 -2.69 17.60 8.71
CA GLU A 88 -3.41 18.84 8.40
C GLU A 88 -4.94 18.72 8.52
N HIS A 89 -5.51 17.58 8.11
CA HIS A 89 -6.96 17.37 8.08
C HIS A 89 -7.45 16.10 8.77
N HIS A 90 -6.55 15.26 9.24
CA HIS A 90 -6.89 13.99 9.86
C HIS A 90 -5.90 13.65 10.98
N GLN A 91 -6.25 12.64 11.76
CA GLN A 91 -5.37 12.03 12.75
C GLN A 91 -5.37 10.51 12.57
N LEU A 92 -4.28 9.88 12.98
CA LEU A 92 -4.13 8.44 13.04
C LEU A 92 -4.08 8.03 14.51
N THR A 93 -5.05 7.24 14.95
CA THR A 93 -5.02 6.58 16.26
C THR A 93 -4.43 5.19 16.08
N LYS A 94 -3.23 4.97 16.62
CA LYS A 94 -2.54 3.67 16.61
C LYS A 94 -2.89 2.89 17.85
N ILE A 95 -3.49 1.73 17.66
CA ILE A 95 -3.96 0.84 18.72
C ILE A 95 -3.10 -0.41 18.69
N TYR A 96 -2.41 -0.68 19.80
CA TYR A 96 -1.57 -1.85 19.95
C TYR A 96 -2.32 -2.96 20.68
N PHE A 97 -2.17 -4.18 20.18
CA PHE A 97 -2.74 -5.36 20.81
C PHE A 97 -1.61 -6.22 21.37
N ARG A 98 -1.86 -6.90 22.49
CA ARG A 98 -0.91 -7.87 23.05
C ARG A 98 -0.53 -8.91 22.01
N ASP A 99 0.74 -9.30 22.00
CA ASP A 99 1.32 -10.29 21.09
C ASP A 99 1.20 -9.94 19.58
N ARG A 100 0.84 -8.69 19.24
CA ARG A 100 0.86 -8.20 17.86
C ARG A 100 1.93 -7.14 17.69
N SER A 101 2.69 -7.32 16.63
CA SER A 101 3.92 -6.59 16.38
C SER A 101 3.71 -5.24 15.70
N GLN A 102 2.53 -5.05 15.10
CA GLN A 102 2.13 -3.87 14.34
C GLN A 102 0.82 -3.32 14.92
N PRO A 103 0.63 -1.98 14.91
CA PRO A 103 -0.60 -1.37 15.38
C PRO A 103 -1.74 -1.54 14.37
N PHE A 104 -2.96 -1.69 14.88
CA PHE A 104 -4.16 -1.40 14.11
C PHE A 104 -4.39 0.11 14.12
N ILE A 105 -4.52 0.72 12.93
CA ILE A 105 -4.61 2.17 12.81
C ILE A 105 -6.01 2.56 12.35
N ILE A 106 -6.65 3.46 13.10
CA ILE A 106 -7.90 4.11 12.71
C ILE A 106 -7.60 5.55 12.38
N ALA A 107 -7.84 5.94 11.12
CA ALA A 107 -7.73 7.30 10.67
C ALA A 107 -9.10 7.99 10.70
N THR A 108 -9.17 9.15 11.36
CA THR A 108 -10.38 9.97 11.47
C THR A 108 -10.06 11.42 11.09
N PRO A 109 -11.04 12.23 10.66
CA PRO A 109 -10.85 13.69 10.54
C PRO A 109 -10.51 14.30 11.90
N LEU A 110 -9.86 15.46 11.89
CA LEU A 110 -9.69 16.24 13.11
C LEU A 110 -11.05 16.69 13.67
N LEU A 111 -11.15 16.77 15.00
CA LEU A 111 -12.40 17.08 15.70
C LEU A 111 -12.68 18.58 15.71
N GLU A 112 -11.65 19.41 15.87
CA GLU A 112 -11.75 20.84 15.69
C GLU A 112 -12.21 21.15 14.27
N ASN A 113 -13.23 21.99 14.10
CA ASN A 113 -13.76 22.33 12.77
C ASN A 113 -14.03 21.10 11.86
N TYR A 114 -14.53 20.01 12.45
CA TYR A 114 -14.71 18.71 11.79
C TYR A 114 -15.33 18.78 10.37
N GLU A 115 -16.37 19.61 10.17
CA GLU A 115 -17.01 19.72 8.85
C GLU A 115 -16.07 20.25 7.77
N PHE A 116 -15.17 21.17 8.13
CA PHE A 116 -14.15 21.69 7.21
C PHE A 116 -13.20 20.57 6.80
N HIS A 117 -12.70 19.79 7.77
CA HIS A 117 -11.77 18.69 7.49
C HIS A 117 -12.42 17.57 6.69
N VAL A 118 -13.67 17.18 6.99
CA VAL A 118 -14.41 16.23 6.17
C VAL A 118 -14.55 16.73 4.73
N LYS A 119 -14.91 18.00 4.54
CA LYS A 119 -15.01 18.58 3.19
C LYS A 119 -13.67 18.55 2.46
N ALA A 120 -12.58 18.96 3.11
CA ALA A 120 -11.24 18.94 2.54
C ALA A 120 -10.83 17.51 2.10
N LEU A 121 -10.96 16.54 3.00
CA LEU A 121 -10.64 15.13 2.71
C LEU A 121 -11.54 14.52 1.63
N PHE A 122 -12.83 14.87 1.62
CA PHE A 122 -13.78 14.35 0.65
C PHE A 122 -13.52 14.88 -0.76
N LEU A 123 -12.92 16.06 -0.92
CA LEU A 123 -12.53 16.58 -2.25
C LEU A 123 -11.61 15.60 -2.97
N GLU A 124 -10.63 15.03 -2.25
CA GLU A 124 -9.67 14.04 -2.78
C GLU A 124 -10.03 12.59 -2.51
N GLY A 125 -11.25 12.29 -2.02
CA GLY A 125 -11.71 10.93 -1.78
C GLY A 125 -10.87 10.15 -0.76
N LYS A 126 -10.46 10.80 0.35
CA LYS A 126 -9.60 10.25 1.42
C LYS A 126 -8.15 9.94 1.02
N ASN A 127 -7.69 10.30 -0.17
CA ASN A 127 -6.33 10.00 -0.62
C ASN A 127 -5.23 10.49 0.35
N GLU A 128 -5.41 11.61 1.04
CA GLU A 128 -4.49 12.05 2.10
C GLU A 128 -4.42 11.05 3.27
N ILE A 129 -5.56 10.57 3.75
CA ILE A 129 -5.62 9.53 4.80
C ILE A 129 -4.92 8.25 4.32
N LEU A 130 -5.20 7.81 3.09
CA LEU A 130 -4.61 6.59 2.54
C LEU A 130 -3.08 6.68 2.49
N LYS A 131 -2.53 7.82 2.05
CA LYS A 131 -1.07 8.06 2.02
C LYS A 131 -0.47 8.04 3.43
N SER A 132 -1.12 8.70 4.40
CA SER A 132 -0.65 8.71 5.79
C SER A 132 -0.66 7.31 6.40
N LEU A 133 -1.70 6.51 6.15
CA LEU A 133 -1.78 5.12 6.59
C LEU A 133 -0.66 4.25 5.98
N CYS A 134 -0.39 4.40 4.69
CA CYS A 134 0.70 3.67 4.02
C CYS A 134 2.08 4.04 4.56
N THR A 135 2.26 5.27 5.05
CA THR A 135 3.53 5.74 5.62
C THR A 135 3.68 5.35 7.10
N ALA A 136 2.56 5.23 7.83
CA ALA A 136 2.57 4.91 9.25
C ALA A 136 2.77 3.42 9.55
N LEU A 137 2.65 2.56 8.54
CA LEU A 137 2.85 1.11 8.62
C LEU A 137 4.10 0.67 7.85
N PRO A 138 4.62 -0.54 8.14
CA PRO A 138 5.74 -1.10 7.40
C PRO A 138 5.42 -1.20 5.90
N PRO A 139 6.46 -1.19 5.05
CA PRO A 139 6.30 -1.31 3.61
C PRO A 139 5.58 -2.62 3.24
N CYS A 140 4.56 -2.53 2.39
CA CYS A 140 3.72 -3.66 1.99
C CYS A 140 3.88 -3.94 0.49
N ALA A 141 3.77 -5.21 0.09
CA ALA A 141 3.80 -5.58 -1.33
C ALA A 141 2.48 -5.27 -2.03
N GLU A 142 1.35 -5.41 -1.32
CA GLU A 142 0.02 -5.12 -1.85
C GLU A 142 -0.74 -4.19 -0.91
N TYR A 143 -1.53 -3.31 -1.53
CA TYR A 143 -2.38 -2.34 -0.85
C TYR A 143 -3.81 -2.50 -1.37
N HIS A 144 -4.76 -2.70 -0.46
CA HIS A 144 -6.17 -2.88 -0.78
C HIS A 144 -6.98 -1.80 -0.09
N TYR A 145 -7.95 -1.24 -0.81
CA TYR A 145 -8.85 -0.23 -0.27
C TYR A 145 -10.31 -0.57 -0.59
N TYR A 146 -11.13 -0.60 0.45
CA TYR A 146 -12.55 -0.96 0.37
C TYR A 146 -13.38 0.23 0.84
N ASP A 147 -14.26 0.75 -0.03
CA ASP A 147 -15.09 1.92 0.29
C ASP A 147 -16.44 1.84 -0.43
N ASP A 148 -17.49 2.29 0.26
CA ASP A 148 -18.87 2.29 -0.22
C ASP A 148 -19.22 3.54 -1.05
N SER A 149 -18.34 4.54 -1.08
CA SER A 149 -18.45 5.75 -1.86
C SER A 149 -17.76 5.60 -3.20
N GLU A 150 -18.52 5.74 -4.29
CA GLU A 150 -17.96 5.69 -5.65
C GLU A 150 -16.89 6.75 -5.86
N LYS A 151 -17.02 7.92 -5.20
CA LYS A 151 -16.01 8.99 -5.28
C LYS A 151 -14.68 8.55 -4.67
N CYS A 152 -14.69 8.04 -3.43
CA CYS A 152 -13.47 7.58 -2.76
C CYS A 152 -12.84 6.41 -3.52
N TYR A 153 -13.66 5.46 -3.97
CA TYR A 153 -13.22 4.37 -4.84
C TYR A 153 -12.49 4.89 -6.09
N LEU A 154 -13.10 5.78 -6.87
CA LEU A 154 -12.49 6.32 -8.09
C LEU A 154 -11.23 7.14 -7.82
N GLN A 155 -11.22 7.96 -6.75
CA GLN A 155 -10.06 8.79 -6.39
C GLN A 155 -8.87 7.93 -5.95
N SER A 156 -9.11 6.83 -5.24
CA SER A 156 -8.05 5.91 -4.83
C SER A 156 -7.34 5.25 -6.02
N MET A 157 -8.04 5.02 -7.14
CA MET A 157 -7.44 4.50 -8.37
C MET A 157 -6.40 5.47 -8.93
N GLY A 158 -6.57 6.77 -8.70
CA GLY A 158 -5.62 7.81 -9.09
C GLY A 158 -4.27 7.72 -8.38
N LEU A 159 -4.19 7.00 -7.24
CA LEU A 159 -2.91 6.69 -6.58
C LEU A 159 -2.10 5.65 -7.36
N GLY A 160 -2.77 4.82 -8.17
CA GLY A 160 -2.13 3.89 -9.12
C GLY A 160 -1.52 2.62 -8.52
N TYR A 161 -1.51 2.47 -7.19
CA TYR A 161 -0.91 1.32 -6.51
C TYR A 161 -1.88 0.53 -5.60
N PHE A 162 -3.14 0.95 -5.52
CA PHE A 162 -4.18 0.26 -4.75
C PHE A 162 -4.97 -0.73 -5.62
N HIS A 163 -5.25 -1.90 -5.05
CA HIS A 163 -6.44 -2.67 -5.39
C HIS A 163 -7.65 -2.00 -4.75
N SER A 164 -8.51 -1.38 -5.55
CA SER A 164 -9.67 -0.64 -5.05
C SER A 164 -10.94 -1.47 -5.22
N TYR A 165 -11.81 -1.47 -4.22
CA TYR A 165 -13.06 -2.23 -4.21
C TYR A 165 -14.22 -1.30 -3.84
N PHE A 166 -15.19 -1.20 -4.74
CA PHE A 166 -16.42 -0.42 -4.52
C PHE A 166 -17.45 -1.32 -3.82
N VAL A 167 -17.64 -1.11 -2.53
CA VAL A 167 -18.53 -1.93 -1.70
C VAL A 167 -19.99 -1.55 -1.94
N ASP A 168 -20.87 -2.55 -2.00
CA ASP A 168 -22.31 -2.27 -2.04
C ASP A 168 -22.82 -1.82 -0.67
N LYS A 169 -23.03 -0.51 -0.51
CA LYS A 169 -23.56 0.07 0.73
C LYS A 169 -24.91 -0.51 1.16
N ASP A 170 -25.76 -0.90 0.20
CA ASP A 170 -27.15 -1.32 0.46
C ASP A 170 -27.25 -2.82 0.81
N ALA A 171 -26.19 -3.60 0.55
CA ALA A 171 -26.16 -5.03 0.83
C ALA A 171 -25.85 -5.30 2.32
N PRO A 172 -26.61 -6.15 3.04
CA PRO A 172 -26.32 -6.51 4.44
C PRO A 172 -25.13 -7.48 4.60
N HIS A 173 -24.51 -7.88 3.49
CA HIS A 173 -23.35 -8.75 3.42
C HIS A 173 -22.29 -8.10 2.53
N LEU A 174 -21.01 -8.40 2.79
CA LEU A 174 -19.91 -7.85 2.02
C LEU A 174 -20.01 -8.29 0.56
N THR A 175 -20.25 -7.32 -0.33
CA THR A 175 -20.27 -7.51 -1.77
C THR A 175 -19.63 -6.32 -2.46
N PHE A 176 -19.08 -6.55 -3.65
CA PHE A 176 -18.38 -5.54 -4.42
C PHE A 176 -19.14 -5.28 -5.72
N LYS A 177 -19.51 -4.02 -5.95
CA LYS A 177 -20.11 -3.56 -7.21
C LYS A 177 -19.06 -3.48 -8.32
N LYS A 178 -17.85 -3.04 -7.99
CA LYS A 178 -16.71 -2.89 -8.90
C LYS A 178 -15.41 -3.21 -8.17
N ALA A 179 -14.41 -3.62 -8.92
CA ALA A 179 -13.05 -3.75 -8.44
C ALA A 179 -12.08 -3.21 -9.51
N HIS A 180 -11.02 -2.57 -9.04
CA HIS A 180 -9.91 -2.12 -9.86
C HIS A 180 -8.62 -2.75 -9.33
N GLN A 181 -7.75 -3.15 -10.25
CA GLN A 181 -6.41 -3.62 -9.93
C GLN A 181 -5.39 -2.63 -10.47
N PRO A 182 -4.30 -2.37 -9.72
CA PRO A 182 -3.21 -1.56 -10.23
C PRO A 182 -2.58 -2.21 -11.46
N SER A 183 -1.86 -1.40 -12.25
CA SER A 183 -1.16 -1.93 -13.41
C SER A 183 -0.08 -2.93 -13.01
N VAL A 184 0.27 -3.83 -13.92
CA VAL A 184 1.33 -4.83 -13.71
C VAL A 184 2.66 -4.16 -13.32
N VAL A 185 2.96 -2.99 -13.92
CA VAL A 185 4.11 -2.15 -13.58
C VAL A 185 4.04 -1.66 -12.13
N ALA A 186 2.87 -1.19 -11.68
CA ALA A 186 2.69 -0.65 -10.34
C ALA A 186 2.81 -1.73 -9.26
N GLU A 187 2.27 -2.94 -9.49
CA GLU A 187 2.43 -4.06 -8.55
C GLU A 187 3.89 -4.48 -8.37
N LEU A 188 4.63 -4.61 -9.49
CA LEU A 188 6.04 -4.94 -9.45
C LEU A 188 6.83 -3.85 -8.70
N ARG A 189 6.52 -2.58 -8.99
CA ARG A 189 7.13 -1.43 -8.30
C ARG A 189 6.87 -1.46 -6.79
N ASN A 190 5.65 -1.75 -6.34
CA ASN A 190 5.34 -1.86 -4.92
C ASN A 190 6.15 -2.96 -4.24
N THR A 191 6.21 -4.13 -4.86
CA THR A 191 6.97 -5.29 -4.36
C THR A 191 8.45 -4.95 -4.21
N LEU A 192 9.04 -4.34 -5.24
CA LEU A 192 10.45 -3.93 -5.26
C LEU A 192 10.75 -2.83 -4.22
N ASN A 193 9.87 -1.84 -4.10
CA ASN A 193 10.02 -0.77 -3.10
C ASN A 193 9.93 -1.31 -1.67
N ALA A 194 8.98 -2.22 -1.40
CA ALA A 194 8.82 -2.84 -0.09
C ALA A 194 10.05 -3.69 0.27
N TYR A 195 10.57 -4.49 -0.67
CA TYR A 195 11.81 -5.22 -0.49
C TYR A 195 13.00 -4.29 -0.19
N LYS A 196 13.18 -3.25 -1.02
CA LYS A 196 14.25 -2.27 -0.86
C LYS A 196 14.23 -1.64 0.54
N GLN A 197 13.07 -1.14 0.98
CA GLN A 197 12.95 -0.47 2.28
C GLN A 197 13.21 -1.42 3.44
N LEU A 198 12.84 -2.71 3.33
CA LEU A 198 13.18 -3.69 4.37
C LEU A 198 14.68 -3.97 4.45
N GLN A 199 15.37 -4.07 3.32
CA GLN A 199 16.83 -4.26 3.29
C GLN A 199 17.56 -3.06 3.88
N GLU A 200 17.19 -1.84 3.46
CA GLU A 200 17.78 -0.59 3.99
C GLU A 200 17.54 -0.44 5.50
N ASN A 201 16.37 -0.84 6.01
CA ASN A 201 16.08 -0.81 7.44
C ASN A 201 16.87 -1.87 8.24
N SER A 202 17.17 -3.02 7.63
CA SER A 202 18.01 -4.07 8.24
C SER A 202 19.47 -3.65 8.34
N GLU A 203 20.01 -2.99 7.31
CA GLU A 203 21.39 -2.49 7.30
C GLU A 203 21.58 -1.37 8.33
N ASN A 204 20.65 -0.41 8.40
CA ASN A 204 20.70 0.70 9.37
C ASN A 204 20.53 0.25 10.84
N ALA A 205 19.81 -0.85 11.09
CA ALA A 205 19.68 -1.43 12.43
C ALA A 205 21.00 -2.08 12.92
N SER A 206 21.90 -2.44 12.01
CA SER A 206 23.21 -3.01 12.36
C SER A 206 24.28 -1.97 12.70
N GLU A 207 24.08 -0.71 12.30
CA GLU A 207 25.08 0.37 12.44
C GLU A 207 24.74 1.47 13.47
N SER A 208 23.53 1.51 14.05
CA SER A 208 23.09 2.64 14.91
C SER A 208 22.85 2.29 16.39
N LYS A 209 23.40 3.14 17.29
CA LYS A 209 22.95 3.30 18.69
C LYS A 209 21.55 3.94 18.69
N PRO A 210 20.66 3.61 19.66
CA PRO A 210 19.24 3.86 19.52
C PRO A 210 18.86 5.29 19.92
N GLU A 211 18.71 6.19 18.95
CA GLU A 211 17.98 7.45 19.13
C GLU A 211 17.12 7.73 17.89
N THR A 212 16.01 7.00 17.71
CA THR A 212 14.83 7.33 16.87
C THR A 212 13.73 6.25 17.02
N PRO A 213 12.43 6.57 16.80
CA PRO A 213 11.31 5.89 17.45
C PRO A 213 11.06 4.46 16.97
N LEU A 214 10.92 3.58 17.96
CA LEU A 214 10.66 2.13 17.90
C LEU A 214 9.33 1.77 17.19
N VAL A 215 9.31 1.62 15.86
CA VAL A 215 8.17 0.94 15.18
C VAL A 215 8.59 -0.06 14.09
N ALA A 216 9.81 0.04 13.53
CA ALA A 216 10.27 -0.90 12.48
C ALA A 216 10.85 -2.23 13.01
N LEU A 217 11.09 -2.36 14.32
CA LEU A 217 11.94 -3.43 14.87
C LEU A 217 11.27 -4.79 15.08
N SER A 218 9.96 -4.91 14.89
CA SER A 218 9.24 -6.13 15.26
C SER A 218 9.27 -7.24 14.20
N PHE A 219 9.83 -6.99 13.01
CA PHE A 219 10.13 -8.04 12.01
C PHE A 219 11.47 -8.74 12.23
N LEU A 220 12.39 -8.13 12.96
CA LEU A 220 13.79 -8.58 13.03
C LEU A 220 14.08 -9.52 14.22
N VAL A 221 13.23 -9.53 15.26
CA VAL A 221 13.57 -10.17 16.55
C VAL A 221 13.53 -11.71 16.52
N ASN A 222 12.96 -12.36 15.49
CA ASN A 222 12.84 -13.82 15.46
C ASN A 222 13.94 -14.57 14.67
N SER A 223 15.00 -13.90 14.19
CA SER A 223 16.07 -14.59 13.41
C SER A 223 17.40 -14.77 14.16
N LEU A 224 17.55 -14.29 15.39
CA LEU A 224 18.78 -14.46 16.16
C LEU A 224 18.64 -15.62 17.16
N ASN A 225 18.72 -16.85 16.66
CA ASN A 225 19.17 -18.01 17.43
C ASN A 225 19.57 -19.16 16.50
N SER A 226 20.77 -19.05 15.94
CA SER A 226 21.51 -20.20 15.40
C SER A 226 23.00 -19.82 15.32
N GLU A 227 23.69 -19.91 16.46
CA GLU A 227 25.15 -19.99 16.46
C GLU A 227 25.60 -21.33 15.87
N LYS A 228 26.41 -21.31 14.80
CA LYS A 228 27.76 -21.91 14.74
C LYS A 228 28.26 -22.05 13.31
N GLY A 229 29.51 -21.61 13.10
CA GLY A 229 30.37 -22.05 12.00
C GLY A 229 30.98 -20.91 11.20
N LYS A 230 32.17 -20.45 11.59
CA LYS A 230 33.03 -19.60 10.76
C LYS A 230 33.73 -20.48 9.72
N GLU A 231 33.54 -20.16 8.44
CA GLU A 231 34.50 -20.50 7.37
C GLU A 231 34.85 -19.22 6.58
N PRO A 232 36.06 -19.12 6.02
CA PRO A 232 36.59 -17.87 5.48
C PRO A 232 36.07 -17.60 4.07
N GLU A 233 35.46 -16.44 3.85
CA GLU A 233 34.99 -16.02 2.53
C GLU A 233 36.18 -15.71 1.59
N LEU A 234 36.24 -16.52 0.53
CA LEU A 234 36.96 -16.23 -0.70
C LEU A 234 36.38 -14.94 -1.31
N LYS A 235 37.25 -13.98 -1.63
CA LYS A 235 36.88 -12.80 -2.43
C LYS A 235 36.43 -13.25 -3.83
N GLN A 236 35.13 -13.10 -4.12
CA GLN A 236 34.57 -13.19 -5.46
C GLN A 236 34.43 -11.78 -6.10
N PRO A 237 34.39 -11.70 -7.44
CA PRO A 237 34.79 -10.53 -8.21
C PRO A 237 33.63 -9.57 -8.47
N THR A 238 33.64 -8.37 -7.86
CA THR A 238 32.73 -7.24 -8.18
C THR A 238 31.28 -7.65 -8.48
N ASP A 239 30.66 -8.37 -7.55
CA ASP A 239 29.27 -8.80 -7.65
C ASP A 239 28.34 -7.60 -7.42
N LEU A 240 27.53 -7.26 -8.44
CA LEU A 240 26.43 -6.32 -8.28
C LEU A 240 25.44 -6.91 -7.26
N THR A 241 25.15 -6.16 -6.20
CA THR A 241 24.23 -6.64 -5.16
C THR A 241 22.79 -6.62 -5.68
N SER A 242 21.93 -7.49 -5.17
CA SER A 242 20.50 -7.51 -5.54
C SER A 242 19.84 -6.14 -5.37
N LEU A 243 20.26 -5.34 -4.38
CA LEU A 243 19.76 -3.99 -4.15
C LEU A 243 20.11 -3.01 -5.29
N GLN A 244 21.30 -3.10 -5.86
CA GLN A 244 21.70 -2.28 -7.00
C GLN A 244 20.86 -2.61 -8.24
N VAL A 245 20.60 -3.89 -8.50
CA VAL A 245 19.75 -4.34 -9.62
C VAL A 245 18.29 -3.91 -9.38
N VAL A 246 17.77 -4.01 -8.15
CA VAL A 246 16.44 -3.47 -7.78
C VAL A 246 16.35 -1.97 -8.06
N ASN A 247 17.37 -1.19 -7.71
CA ASN A 247 17.40 0.26 -7.98
C ASN A 247 17.41 0.56 -9.48
N HIS A 248 18.20 -0.17 -10.28
CA HIS A 248 18.18 -0.02 -11.74
C HIS A 248 16.81 -0.36 -12.33
N LEU A 249 16.20 -1.44 -11.86
CA LEU A 249 14.86 -1.85 -12.28
C LEU A 249 13.80 -0.81 -11.90
N LEU A 250 13.81 -0.30 -10.67
CA LEU A 250 12.92 0.78 -10.24
C LEU A 250 13.10 2.05 -11.09
N THR A 251 14.34 2.47 -11.37
CA THR A 251 14.61 3.61 -12.25
C THR A 251 14.07 3.38 -13.65
N PHE A 252 14.22 2.18 -14.21
CA PHE A 252 13.63 1.81 -15.49
C PHE A 252 12.09 1.89 -15.44
N LEU A 253 11.44 1.31 -14.43
CA LEU A 253 9.98 1.33 -14.28
C LEU A 253 9.41 2.73 -14.04
N ASN A 254 10.22 3.68 -13.55
CA ASN A 254 9.81 5.05 -13.22
C ASN A 254 10.17 6.08 -14.30
N SER A 255 10.85 5.67 -15.37
CA SER A 255 11.32 6.60 -16.41
C SER A 255 10.93 6.13 -17.81
N SER A 256 11.06 7.03 -18.78
CA SER A 256 10.98 6.71 -20.21
C SER A 256 12.25 6.02 -20.75
N SER A 257 13.14 5.54 -19.87
CA SER A 257 14.36 4.85 -20.28
C SER A 257 14.04 3.58 -21.04
N THR A 258 14.80 3.36 -22.11
CA THR A 258 14.79 2.16 -22.97
C THR A 258 16.10 1.39 -22.86
N ALA A 259 16.96 1.74 -21.88
CA ALA A 259 18.21 1.04 -21.63
C ALA A 259 17.96 -0.40 -21.17
N GLU A 260 18.87 -1.30 -21.54
CA GLU A 260 18.86 -2.68 -21.04
C GLU A 260 19.21 -2.71 -19.56
N ILE A 261 18.53 -3.58 -18.82
CA ILE A 261 18.81 -3.83 -17.42
C ILE A 261 19.70 -5.07 -17.37
N ALA A 262 20.99 -4.87 -17.14
CA ALA A 262 21.92 -5.98 -16.95
C ALA A 262 21.64 -6.70 -15.61
N HIS A 263 21.97 -7.99 -15.55
CA HIS A 263 21.97 -8.79 -14.33
C HIS A 263 20.61 -9.05 -13.66
N LEU A 264 19.52 -9.06 -14.44
CA LEU A 264 18.18 -9.41 -13.93
C LEU A 264 18.13 -10.80 -13.28
N GLU A 265 18.99 -11.73 -13.72
CA GLU A 265 19.13 -13.07 -13.15
C GLU A 265 19.49 -13.07 -11.66
N VAL A 266 20.13 -12.01 -11.16
CA VAL A 266 20.46 -11.84 -9.74
C VAL A 266 19.20 -11.67 -8.89
N LEU A 267 18.12 -11.12 -9.47
CA LEU A 267 16.84 -10.94 -8.78
C LEU A 267 16.09 -12.26 -8.57
N ALA A 268 16.41 -13.30 -9.34
CA ALA A 268 15.80 -14.63 -9.19
C ALA A 268 16.35 -15.41 -7.98
N GLN A 269 17.32 -14.86 -7.27
CA GLN A 269 17.96 -15.47 -6.11
C GLN A 269 17.37 -14.96 -4.79
N GLY A 270 17.48 -15.79 -3.75
CA GLY A 270 17.07 -15.44 -2.39
C GLY A 270 15.56 -15.17 -2.25
N GLU A 271 15.21 -14.31 -1.29
CA GLU A 271 13.81 -14.04 -0.93
C GLU A 271 13.08 -13.22 -1.99
N LEU A 272 13.77 -12.25 -2.60
CA LEU A 272 13.23 -11.47 -3.70
C LEU A 272 12.87 -12.36 -4.91
N GLY A 273 13.68 -13.39 -5.19
CA GLY A 273 13.40 -14.35 -6.26
C GLY A 273 12.10 -15.12 -6.06
N LEU A 274 11.74 -15.47 -4.81
CA LEU A 274 10.46 -16.10 -4.52
C LEU A 274 9.28 -15.14 -4.78
N MET A 275 9.42 -13.88 -4.39
CA MET A 275 8.37 -12.87 -4.60
C MET A 275 8.17 -12.55 -6.08
N ILE A 276 9.27 -12.44 -6.83
CA ILE A 276 9.23 -12.27 -8.29
C ILE A 276 8.57 -13.49 -8.92
N LYS A 277 8.93 -14.70 -8.51
CA LYS A 277 8.32 -15.93 -9.04
C LYS A 277 6.83 -16.02 -8.77
N ASP A 278 6.37 -15.66 -7.56
CA ASP A 278 4.95 -15.60 -7.24
C ASP A 278 4.22 -14.58 -8.12
N TRP A 279 4.84 -13.42 -8.37
CA TRP A 279 4.35 -12.42 -9.30
C TRP A 279 4.30 -12.94 -10.75
N GLU A 280 5.33 -13.64 -11.22
CA GLU A 280 5.39 -14.27 -12.55
C GLU A 280 4.28 -15.31 -12.71
N ILE A 281 4.05 -16.15 -11.70
CA ILE A 281 2.97 -17.13 -11.69
C ILE A 281 1.60 -16.44 -11.74
N LYS A 282 1.40 -15.39 -10.92
CA LYS A 282 0.15 -14.60 -10.90
C LYS A 282 -0.13 -13.95 -12.25
N ARG A 283 0.91 -13.54 -12.99
CA ARG A 283 0.81 -12.81 -14.24
C ARG A 283 0.93 -13.67 -15.50
N GLY A 284 1.44 -14.89 -15.38
CA GLY A 284 1.65 -15.80 -16.51
C GLY A 284 2.74 -15.33 -17.47
N VAL A 285 3.68 -14.50 -17.01
CA VAL A 285 4.80 -13.96 -17.80
C VAL A 285 6.05 -13.89 -16.92
N THR A 286 7.21 -14.17 -17.50
CA THR A 286 8.49 -14.02 -16.77
C THR A 286 8.88 -12.54 -16.66
N LEU A 287 9.68 -12.20 -15.65
CA LEU A 287 10.19 -10.83 -15.47
C LEU A 287 10.96 -10.37 -16.71
N SER A 288 11.79 -11.24 -17.28
CA SER A 288 12.57 -10.90 -18.48
C SER A 288 11.70 -10.62 -19.70
N GLU A 289 10.68 -11.43 -19.95
CA GLU A 289 9.71 -11.21 -21.04
C GLU A 289 8.93 -9.91 -20.83
N PHE A 290 8.48 -9.67 -19.61
CA PHE A 290 7.75 -8.45 -19.27
C PHE A 290 8.59 -7.19 -19.51
N ILE A 291 9.86 -7.19 -19.09
CA ILE A 291 10.76 -6.05 -19.29
C ILE A 291 11.07 -5.84 -20.77
N ALA A 292 11.23 -6.91 -21.56
CA ALA A 292 11.45 -6.82 -23.00
C ALA A 292 10.24 -6.20 -23.73
N GLU A 293 9.01 -6.63 -23.42
CA GLU A 293 7.80 -6.05 -24.00
C GLU A 293 7.60 -4.59 -23.55
N LEU A 294 7.77 -4.29 -22.26
CA LEU A 294 7.66 -2.91 -21.77
C LEU A 294 8.67 -1.97 -22.44
N ARG A 295 9.89 -2.45 -22.70
CA ARG A 295 10.91 -1.69 -23.45
C ARG A 295 10.47 -1.43 -24.89
N LYS A 296 9.90 -2.43 -25.56
CA LYS A 296 9.39 -2.31 -26.93
C LYS A 296 8.24 -1.31 -27.01
N GLU A 297 7.31 -1.34 -26.05
CA GLU A 297 6.23 -0.36 -25.95
C GLU A 297 6.77 1.07 -25.78
N LYS A 298 7.76 1.27 -24.89
CA LYS A 298 8.40 2.58 -24.70
C LYS A 298 9.12 3.09 -25.94
N LEU A 299 9.81 2.21 -26.68
CA LEU A 299 10.46 2.56 -27.95
C LEU A 299 9.43 2.99 -29.00
N ALA A 300 8.34 2.24 -29.15
CA ALA A 300 7.26 2.59 -30.08
C ALA A 300 6.60 3.94 -29.75
N MET A 301 6.43 4.26 -28.46
CA MET A 301 5.91 5.56 -28.03
C MET A 301 6.87 6.72 -28.35
N GLN A 302 8.19 6.51 -28.25
CA GLN A 302 9.18 7.52 -28.64
C GLN A 302 9.15 7.76 -30.15
N GLU A 303 9.04 6.70 -30.95
CA GLU A 303 8.96 6.81 -32.41
C GLU A 303 7.68 7.54 -32.87
N CYS A 304 6.52 7.30 -32.24
CA CYS A 304 5.27 7.99 -32.59
C CYS A 304 5.25 9.49 -32.25
N VAL A 305 5.97 9.94 -31.21
CA VAL A 305 6.05 11.36 -30.84
C VAL A 305 6.91 12.15 -31.84
N TYR A 306 7.85 11.51 -32.52
CA TYR A 306 8.71 12.15 -33.52
C TYR A 306 8.07 12.31 -34.91
N VAL A 307 6.91 11.73 -35.17
CA VAL A 307 6.24 11.79 -36.50
C VAL A 307 5.22 12.94 -36.60
N SER A 308 5.02 13.74 -35.54
CA SER A 308 3.97 14.77 -35.50
C SER A 308 4.39 16.20 -35.84
N ASP A 309 5.69 16.51 -36.00
CA ASP A 309 6.15 17.91 -36.13
C ASP A 309 6.62 18.33 -37.53
N ASP A 310 6.76 17.40 -38.49
CA ASP A 310 7.40 17.71 -39.79
C ASP A 310 6.47 17.80 -41.03
N GLU A 311 5.15 17.73 -40.89
CA GLU A 311 4.20 17.87 -42.03
C GLU A 311 3.25 19.08 -41.97
N PHE A 312 3.67 20.21 -41.39
CA PHE A 312 2.86 21.44 -41.42
C PHE A 312 3.64 22.74 -41.69
N TYR A 313 4.68 22.70 -42.52
CA TYR A 313 5.25 23.92 -43.11
C TYR A 313 5.69 23.71 -44.55
N GLU A 314 4.76 23.56 -45.49
CA GLU A 314 5.01 23.94 -46.89
C GLU A 314 3.70 24.12 -47.68
N ASN A 315 3.29 25.39 -47.79
CA ASN A 315 2.52 26.04 -48.89
C ASN A 315 2.01 27.40 -48.36
N VAL A 316 2.84 28.45 -48.30
CA VAL A 316 3.31 29.33 -49.39
C VAL A 316 2.18 30.14 -50.04
N GLU A 317 2.25 31.45 -49.76
CA GLU A 317 1.93 32.61 -50.61
C GLU A 317 0.50 32.81 -51.13
N GLY A 318 -0.16 33.85 -50.60
CA GLY A 318 -1.39 34.37 -51.20
C GLY A 318 -1.98 35.64 -50.57
N LEU A 319 -1.18 36.55 -50.02
CA LEU A 319 -1.68 37.88 -49.58
C LEU A 319 -0.77 38.97 -50.15
N LYS A 320 -1.03 39.34 -51.41
CA LYS A 320 -0.59 40.60 -51.98
C LYS A 320 -1.51 41.71 -51.47
N LEU A 321 -0.87 42.74 -50.93
CA LEU A 321 -1.41 44.08 -50.69
C LEU A 321 -1.98 44.68 -52.00
N SER A 322 -3.24 45.12 -51.94
CA SER A 322 -3.75 46.34 -52.60
C SER A 322 -5.10 46.72 -52.02
#